data_AF-A0A3S9XC28-F1
#
_entry.id   AF-A0A3S9XC28-F1
#
_cell.length_a   1.000
_cell.length_b   1.000
_cell.length_c   1.000
_cell.angle_alpha   90.00
_cell.angle_beta   90.00
_cell.angle_gamma   90.00
#
_symmetry.space_group_name_H-M   'P 1'
#
loop_
_entity.id
_entity.type
_entity.pdbx_description
1 polymer ?
#
loop_
_entity_poly.entity_id
_entity_poly.type
_entity_poly.pdbx_seq_one_letter_code
_entity_poly.pdbx_strand_id
1 'polypeptide(L)'
;MTDKIKLTLVLEKSEYYGTFETITLPDGKTFYTLELPDKGNKRQVSCIPKGTYQCKIFNSAKFGKVYGICGVPNRIAILIHAGNYGGDIDKGYRTDIQDCILL
;
A
#
# COMPACT_ATOMS: atom_id res chain seq x y z
N MET A 1 -4.06 -23.35 9.68
CA MET A 1 -4.52 -22.00 10.05
C MET A 1 -3.60 -21.02 9.35
N THR A 2 -4.09 -20.20 8.42
CA THR A 2 -3.26 -19.17 7.78
C THR A 2 -3.22 -17.97 8.73
N ASP A 3 -2.06 -17.65 9.29
CA ASP A 3 -1.88 -16.53 10.21
C ASP A 3 -2.36 -15.23 9.54
N LYS A 4 -3.47 -14.68 10.06
CA LYS A 4 -3.98 -13.38 9.68
C LYS A 4 -3.39 -12.35 10.62
N ILE A 5 -2.47 -11.54 10.12
CA ILE A 5 -1.87 -10.44 10.86
C ILE A 5 -2.70 -9.19 10.55
N LYS A 6 -3.14 -8.48 11.59
CA LYS A 6 -3.73 -7.15 11.41
C LYS A 6 -2.61 -6.12 11.28
N LEU A 7 -2.79 -5.13 10.45
CA LEU A 7 -1.92 -3.95 10.40
C LEU A 7 -2.76 -2.68 10.34
N THR A 8 -2.22 -1.60 10.88
CA THR A 8 -2.83 -0.28 10.82
C THR A 8 -2.01 0.61 9.90
N LEU A 9 -2.66 1.15 8.88
CA LEU A 9 -2.11 2.13 7.97
C LEU A 9 -2.45 3.54 8.46
N VAL A 10 -1.42 4.34 8.72
CA VAL A 10 -1.53 5.73 9.15
C VAL A 10 -0.97 6.61 8.05
N LEU A 11 -1.88 7.34 7.38
CA LEU A 11 -1.51 8.33 6.38
C LEU A 11 -0.92 9.56 7.07
N GLU A 12 0.31 9.93 6.73
CA GLU A 12 0.98 11.10 7.27
C GLU A 12 0.89 12.27 6.29
N LYS A 13 1.27 12.04 5.02
CA LYS A 13 1.31 13.10 4.01
C LYS A 13 1.15 12.54 2.59
N SER A 14 0.25 13.15 1.81
CA SER A 14 0.12 12.89 0.36
C SER A 14 0.60 14.10 -0.45
N GLU A 15 1.47 13.88 -1.42
CA GLU A 15 2.01 14.87 -2.35
C GLU A 15 2.05 14.30 -3.77
N TYR A 16 2.35 15.12 -4.79
CA TYR A 16 2.42 14.64 -6.18
C TYR A 16 3.51 13.59 -6.44
N TYR A 17 4.53 13.52 -5.58
CA TYR A 17 5.60 12.52 -5.68
C TYR A 17 5.35 11.25 -4.85
N GLY A 18 4.18 11.15 -4.21
CA GLY A 18 3.71 9.95 -3.51
C GLY A 18 3.06 10.26 -2.16
N THR A 19 2.45 9.24 -1.59
CA THR A 19 1.90 9.25 -0.23
C THR A 19 2.85 8.54 0.71
N PHE A 20 3.38 9.27 1.69
CA PHE A 20 4.28 8.74 2.71
C PHE A 20 3.49 8.44 3.97
N GLU A 21 3.64 7.21 4.44
CA GLU A 21 2.79 6.63 5.47
C GLU A 21 3.58 5.71 6.38
N THR A 22 2.92 5.28 7.45
CA THR A 22 3.43 4.23 8.32
C THR A 22 2.46 3.06 8.41
N ILE A 23 3.01 1.85 8.38
CA ILE A 23 2.31 0.62 8.76
C ILE A 23 2.75 0.24 10.17
N THR A 24 1.79 0.12 11.08
CA THR A 24 2.01 -0.36 12.45
C THR A 24 1.41 -1.76 12.65
N LEU A 25 2.23 -2.68 13.17
CA LEU A 25 1.84 -4.03 13.54
C LEU A 25 1.21 -4.09 14.95
N PRO A 26 0.51 -5.18 15.32
CA PRO A 26 -0.15 -5.29 16.62
C PRO A 26 0.82 -5.28 17.82
N ASP A 27 2.09 -5.62 17.58
CA ASP A 27 3.17 -5.56 18.58
C ASP A 27 3.82 -4.18 18.68
N GLY A 28 3.31 -3.18 17.96
CA GLY A 28 3.79 -1.80 17.96
C GLY A 28 4.94 -1.52 16.98
N LYS A 29 5.50 -2.53 16.30
CA LYS A 29 6.52 -2.28 15.26
C LYS A 29 5.94 -1.46 14.13
N THR A 30 6.70 -0.47 13.68
CA THR A 30 6.28 0.47 12.64
C THR A 30 7.27 0.50 11.49
N PHE A 31 6.76 0.60 10.26
CA PHE A 31 7.54 0.65 9.02
C PHE A 31 7.06 1.83 8.19
N TYR A 32 7.99 2.56 7.59
CA TYR A 32 7.67 3.61 6.61
C TYR A 32 7.32 2.99 5.27
N THR A 33 6.31 3.53 4.63
CA THR A 33 5.80 3.04 3.34
C THR A 33 5.55 4.17 2.36
N LEU A 34 5.50 3.81 1.09
CA LEU A 34 5.18 4.72 -0.02
C LEU A 34 4.04 4.15 -0.87
N GLU A 35 3.00 4.94 -1.10
CA GLU A 35 1.89 4.67 -2.02
C GLU A 35 1.78 5.76 -3.09
N LEU A 36 0.86 5.56 -4.05
CA LEU A 36 0.46 6.62 -4.99
C LEU A 36 -0.21 7.80 -4.28
N PRO A 37 -0.22 9.01 -4.87
CA PRO A 37 -0.90 10.17 -4.32
C PRO A 37 -2.40 9.91 -4.14
N ASP A 38 -3.00 10.49 -3.10
CA ASP A 38 -4.42 10.32 -2.84
C ASP A 38 -5.28 10.93 -3.95
N LYS A 39 -6.04 10.07 -4.65
CA LYS A 39 -7.06 10.44 -5.63
C LYS A 39 -8.44 9.91 -5.23
N GLY A 40 -8.68 9.69 -3.94
CA GLY A 40 -9.95 9.25 -3.36
C GLY A 40 -10.19 7.75 -3.50
N ASN A 41 -9.18 6.93 -3.19
CA ASN A 41 -9.22 5.47 -3.30
C ASN A 41 -9.59 4.96 -4.72
N LYS A 42 -9.31 5.76 -5.75
CA LYS A 42 -9.51 5.35 -7.15
C LYS A 42 -8.56 4.21 -7.50
N ARG A 43 -9.10 3.17 -8.13
CA ARG A 43 -8.34 2.00 -8.56
C ARG A 43 -7.21 2.39 -9.53
N GLN A 44 -6.04 1.79 -9.34
CA GLN A 44 -4.80 1.90 -10.10
C GLN A 44 -4.11 3.27 -10.13
N VAL A 45 -4.63 4.25 -9.38
CA VAL A 45 -4.14 5.64 -9.42
C VAL A 45 -4.10 6.33 -8.06
N SER A 46 -4.36 5.63 -6.95
CA SER A 46 -4.50 6.21 -5.61
C SER A 46 -3.94 5.28 -4.52
N CYS A 47 -3.43 5.84 -3.43
CA CYS A 47 -3.29 5.11 -2.16
C CYS A 47 -4.65 4.58 -1.67
N ILE A 48 -4.62 3.67 -0.70
CA ILE A 48 -5.83 3.18 -0.03
C ILE A 48 -6.22 4.09 1.16
N PRO A 49 -7.47 4.05 1.65
CA PRO A 49 -7.85 4.84 2.81
C PRO A 49 -7.04 4.41 4.05
N LYS A 50 -6.69 5.36 4.92
CA LYS A 50 -6.15 5.01 6.25
C LYS A 50 -7.11 4.09 7.01
N GLY A 51 -6.57 3.15 7.78
CA GLY A 51 -7.38 2.21 8.54
C GLY A 51 -6.63 0.97 9.00
N THR A 52 -7.33 0.13 9.76
CA THR A 52 -6.81 -1.18 10.17
C THR A 52 -7.32 -2.25 9.23
N TYR A 53 -6.39 -2.96 8.61
CA TYR A 53 -6.69 -3.98 7.62
C TYR A 53 -6.18 -5.35 8.04
N GLN A 54 -6.80 -6.38 7.48
CA GLN A 54 -6.29 -7.74 7.56
C GLN A 54 -5.24 -7.94 6.49
N CYS A 55 -4.09 -8.47 6.88
CA CYS A 55 -3.04 -8.87 5.97
C CYS A 55 -2.99 -10.38 5.86
N LYS A 56 -2.76 -10.88 4.65
CA LYS A 56 -2.46 -12.29 4.41
C LYS A 56 -1.32 -12.41 3.42
N ILE A 57 -0.69 -13.58 3.43
CA ILE A 57 0.28 -13.92 2.40
C ILE A 57 -0.47 -14.21 1.09
N PHE A 58 0.03 -13.61 0.01
CA PHE A 58 -0.38 -13.84 -1.37
C PHE A 58 0.80 -14.38 -2.18
N ASN A 59 0.52 -15.35 -3.06
CA ASN A 59 1.47 -15.80 -4.08
C ASN A 59 1.24 -14.98 -5.35
N SER A 60 1.97 -13.89 -5.51
CA SER A 60 1.98 -13.06 -6.70
C SER A 60 2.76 -13.73 -7.83
N ALA A 61 2.21 -13.73 -9.04
CA ALA A 61 2.92 -14.20 -10.22
C ALA A 61 4.18 -13.35 -10.53
N LYS A 62 4.16 -12.06 -10.16
CA LYS A 62 5.26 -11.12 -10.41
C LYS A 62 6.27 -11.07 -9.26
N PHE A 63 5.79 -11.09 -8.02
CA PHE A 63 6.62 -10.80 -6.83
C PHE A 63 6.88 -12.03 -5.95
N GLY A 64 6.33 -13.20 -6.30
CA GLY A 64 6.38 -14.37 -5.43
C GLY A 64 5.54 -14.18 -4.17
N LYS A 65 6.04 -14.66 -3.04
CA LYS A 65 5.32 -14.67 -1.76
C LYS A 65 5.42 -13.29 -1.09
N VAL A 66 4.31 -12.56 -1.06
CA VAL A 66 4.24 -11.19 -0.52
C VAL A 66 3.06 -11.04 0.43
N TYR A 67 3.07 -9.99 1.23
CA TYR A 67 1.93 -9.59 2.05
C TYR A 67 0.91 -8.82 1.20
N GLY A 68 -0.37 -9.02 1.44
CA GLY A 68 -1.43 -8.28 0.76
C GLY A 68 -2.55 -7.86 1.69
N ILE A 69 -3.03 -6.63 1.48
CA ILE A 69 -4.09 -6.00 2.25
C ILE A 69 -5.45 -6.53 1.77
N CYS A 70 -6.31 -6.87 2.73
CA CYS A 70 -7.67 -7.33 2.50
C CYS A 70 -8.70 -6.36 3.07
N GLY A 71 -9.88 -6.31 2.47
CA GLY A 71 -11.01 -5.52 2.98
C GLY A 71 -10.97 -4.04 2.60
N VAL A 72 -10.16 -3.65 1.62
CA VAL A 72 -10.20 -2.29 1.05
C VAL A 72 -11.48 -2.16 0.20
N PRO A 73 -12.34 -1.15 0.42
CA PRO A 73 -13.56 -0.98 -0.37
C PRO A 73 -13.27 -0.88 -1.86
N ASN A 74 -13.97 -1.70 -2.67
CA ASN A 74 -13.88 -1.73 -4.13
C ASN A 74 -12.48 -2.02 -4.70
N ARG A 75 -11.54 -2.53 -3.90
CA ARG A 75 -10.17 -2.86 -4.32
C ARG A 75 -9.73 -4.22 -3.81
N ILE A 76 -8.90 -4.87 -4.61
CA ILE A 76 -8.29 -6.18 -4.33
C ILE A 76 -6.84 -6.14 -4.78
N ALA A 77 -6.06 -7.15 -4.37
CA ALA A 77 -4.68 -7.33 -4.79
C ALA A 77 -3.79 -6.11 -4.47
N ILE A 78 -4.05 -5.44 -3.34
CA ILE A 78 -3.16 -4.42 -2.78
C ILE A 78 -1.99 -5.17 -2.13
N LEU A 79 -0.85 -5.23 -2.82
CA LEU A 79 0.31 -6.00 -2.40
C LEU A 79 1.36 -5.08 -1.78
N ILE A 80 2.07 -5.57 -0.77
CA ILE A 80 3.24 -4.92 -0.19
C ILE A 80 4.49 -5.55 -0.82
N HIS A 81 5.32 -4.75 -1.50
CA HIS A 81 6.55 -5.23 -2.14
C HIS A 81 7.62 -4.13 -2.24
N ALA A 82 8.86 -4.50 -2.57
CA ALA A 82 9.95 -3.55 -2.74
C ALA A 82 9.77 -2.66 -3.98
N GLY A 83 10.14 -1.39 -3.88
CA GLY A 83 10.12 -0.41 -4.97
C GLY A 83 10.58 0.97 -4.50
N ASN A 84 10.75 1.92 -5.43
CA ASN A 84 11.36 3.22 -5.09
C ASN A 84 10.48 4.43 -5.44
N TYR A 85 9.59 4.32 -6.44
CA TYR A 85 8.84 5.46 -6.95
C TYR A 85 7.32 5.22 -6.91
N GLY A 86 6.57 6.22 -6.43
CA GLY A 86 5.12 6.19 -6.32
C GLY A 86 4.46 7.53 -6.70
N GLY A 87 5.01 8.28 -7.65
CA GLY A 87 4.52 9.60 -8.02
C GLY A 87 3.36 9.62 -9.03
N ASP A 88 2.72 10.78 -9.18
CA ASP A 88 1.66 11.03 -10.14
C ASP A 88 2.22 11.28 -11.55
N ILE A 89 1.97 10.35 -12.47
CA ILE A 89 2.39 10.44 -13.86
C ILE A 89 1.73 11.61 -14.61
N ASP A 90 0.50 12.00 -14.22
CA ASP A 90 -0.22 13.12 -14.83
C ASP A 90 0.45 14.46 -14.52
N LYS A 91 1.34 14.48 -13.51
CA LYS A 91 2.13 15.62 -13.07
C LYS A 91 3.61 15.52 -13.46
N GLY A 92 3.98 14.52 -14.25
CA GLY A 92 5.36 14.31 -14.72
C GLY A 92 6.27 13.58 -13.73
N TYR A 93 5.72 12.98 -12.67
CA TYR A 93 6.51 12.16 -11.75
C TYR A 93 6.61 10.70 -12.21
N ARG A 94 7.60 9.99 -11.68
CA ARG A 94 7.81 8.56 -11.93
C ARG A 94 7.02 7.72 -10.94
N THR A 95 6.50 6.58 -11.39
CA THR A 95 5.95 5.52 -10.53
C THR A 95 6.43 4.14 -10.96
N ASP A 96 6.65 3.25 -10.00
CA ASP A 96 6.89 1.82 -10.20
C ASP A 96 5.63 0.98 -9.85
N ILE A 97 4.54 1.63 -9.41
CA ILE A 97 3.34 1.00 -8.85
C ILE A 97 2.03 1.54 -9.44
N GLN A 98 0.95 0.79 -9.25
CA GLN A 98 -0.43 1.17 -9.59
C GLN A 98 -1.34 1.16 -8.35
N ASP A 99 -1.27 0.09 -7.56
CA ASP A 99 -2.17 -0.18 -6.43
C ASP A 99 -1.42 -0.77 -5.22
N CYS A 100 -0.09 -0.75 -5.26
CA CYS A 100 0.75 -1.43 -4.28
C CYS A 100 1.24 -0.47 -3.19
N ILE A 101 1.62 -1.05 -2.06
CA ILE A 101 2.35 -0.36 -0.99
C ILE A 101 3.82 -0.74 -1.10
N LEU A 102 4.70 0.24 -1.08
CA LEU A 102 6.14 0.02 -1.14
C LEU A 102 6.76 0.01 0.26
N LEU A 103 7.66 -0.96 0.49
CA LEU A 103 8.58 -1.06 1.63
C LEU A 103 10.04 -1.04 1.14
#